data_AF-W1NBI2-F1
#
_entry.id   AF-W1NBI2-F1
#
_cell.length_a   1.000
_cell.length_b   1.000
_cell.length_c   1.000
_cell.angle_alpha   90.00
_cell.angle_beta   90.00
_cell.angle_gamma   90.00
#
_symmetry.space_group_name_H-M   'P 1'
#
loop_
_entity.id
_entity.type
_entity.pdbx_description
1 polymer ?
#
loop_
_entity_poly.entity_id
_entity_poly.type
_entity_poly.pdbx_seq_one_letter_code
_entity_poly.pdbx_strand_id
1 'polypeptide(L)'
;MDQNATVTVAQYWAVGLFVVAVIALCAFMIGVASLLGGRSKGRSKSLPFESGVIGTGSARQRFSVKFYLVAMLFVIFDIEAVFLFAWAVAVRETGWTGFAGAAVFIFILLAGLIYDSRVGALDWAPKRNTRDPGS
;
A
#
# COMPACT_ATOMS: atom_id res chain seq x y z
N MET A 1 -0.53 4.02 42.70
CA MET A 1 -1.21 3.75 41.41
C MET A 1 -0.40 4.31 40.23
N ASP A 2 0.81 4.80 40.48
CA ASP A 2 1.55 5.68 39.57
C ASP A 2 2.64 4.95 38.77
N GLN A 3 3.02 3.73 39.18
CA GLN A 3 4.08 2.97 38.50
C GLN A 3 3.64 2.46 37.12
N ASN A 4 2.36 2.09 36.94
CA ASN A 4 1.85 1.67 35.63
C ASN A 4 1.67 2.85 34.67
N ALA A 5 1.25 4.01 35.19
CA ALA A 5 1.12 5.22 34.39
C ALA A 5 2.49 5.73 33.91
N THR A 6 3.50 5.70 34.78
CA THR A 6 4.85 6.15 34.41
C THR A 6 5.51 5.25 33.38
N VAL A 7 5.37 3.92 33.47
CA VAL A 7 5.91 3.01 32.45
C VAL A 7 5.21 3.16 31.09
N THR A 8 3.89 3.36 31.08
CA THR A 8 3.13 3.58 29.85
C THR A 8 3.49 4.91 29.18
N VAL A 9 3.61 5.99 29.96
CA VAL A 9 4.04 7.30 29.45
C VAL A 9 5.47 7.23 28.92
N ALA A 10 6.38 6.57 29.64
CA ALA A 10 7.75 6.36 29.20
C ALA A 10 7.82 5.55 27.89
N GLN A 11 6.98 4.52 27.73
CA GLN A 11 6.90 3.73 26.49
C GLN A 11 6.44 4.58 25.30
N TYR A 12 5.39 5.39 25.46
CA TYR A 12 4.93 6.27 24.37
C TYR A 12 5.98 7.31 23.99
N TRP A 13 6.65 7.91 24.98
CA TRP A 13 7.74 8.85 24.74
C TRP A 13 8.94 8.19 24.04
N ALA A 14 9.31 6.98 24.46
CA ALA A 14 10.39 6.22 23.83
C ALA A 14 10.08 5.90 22.36
N VAL A 15 8.85 5.48 22.04
CA VAL A 15 8.42 5.25 20.64
C VAL A 15 8.43 6.56 19.85
N GLY A 16 7.95 7.65 20.43
CA GLY A 16 7.97 8.97 19.78
C GLY A 16 9.40 9.44 19.46
N LEU A 17 10.31 9.34 20.43
CA LEU A 17 11.72 9.67 20.23
C LEU A 17 12.38 8.77 19.19
N PHE A 18 12.06 7.48 19.17
CA PHE A 18 12.58 6.54 18.17
C PHE A 18 12.17 6.95 16.75
N VAL A 19 10.88 7.26 16.53
CA VAL A 19 10.39 7.72 15.22
C VAL A 19 11.08 9.01 14.79
N VAL A 20 11.22 9.98 15.71
CA VAL A 20 11.93 11.24 15.44
C VAL A 20 13.40 10.99 15.09
N ALA A 21 14.09 10.11 15.83
CA ALA A 21 15.48 9.78 15.58
C ALA A 21 15.67 9.11 14.20
N VAL A 22 14.77 8.22 13.79
CA VAL A 22 14.79 7.59 12.46
C VAL A 22 14.61 8.63 11.36
N ILE A 23 13.62 9.53 11.50
CA ILE A 23 13.39 10.61 10.53
C ILE A 23 14.59 11.54 10.47
N ALA A 24 15.15 11.92 11.62
CA ALA A 24 16.34 12.77 11.70
C ALA A 24 17.56 12.12 11.05
N LEU A 25 17.76 10.81 11.24
CA LEU A 25 18.83 10.06 10.59
C LEU A 25 18.65 10.02 9.07
N CYS A 26 17.45 9.72 8.57
CA CYS A 26 17.17 9.76 7.13
C CYS A 26 17.41 11.15 6.55
N ALA A 27 16.94 12.20 7.22
CA ALA A 27 17.17 13.59 6.81
C ALA A 27 18.65 13.95 6.84
N PHE A 28 19.40 13.51 7.85
CA PHE A 28 20.85 13.70 7.95
C PHE A 28 21.58 13.00 6.81
N MET A 29 21.25 11.74 6.50
CA MET A 29 21.83 11.00 5.38
C MET A 29 21.57 11.70 4.04
N ILE A 30 20.34 12.15 3.80
CA ILE A 30 19.99 12.92 2.60
C ILE A 30 20.76 14.25 2.57
N GLY A 31 20.84 14.95 3.70
CA GLY A 31 21.57 16.21 3.85
C GLY A 31 23.06 16.05 3.53
N VAL A 32 23.73 15.08 4.16
CA VAL A 32 25.13 14.74 3.92
C VAL A 32 25.35 14.29 2.47
N ALA A 33 24.48 13.44 1.91
CA ALA A 33 24.55 13.04 0.51
C ALA A 33 24.39 14.24 -0.45
N SER A 34 23.58 15.24 -0.09
CA SER A 34 23.41 16.46 -0.90
C SER A 34 24.56 17.46 -0.76
N LEU A 35 25.27 17.44 0.38
CA LEU A 35 26.44 18.29 0.67
C LEU A 35 27.72 17.71 0.05
N LEU A 36 27.94 16.40 0.22
CA LEU A 36 29.10 15.67 -0.31
C LEU A 36 28.91 15.23 -1.75
N GLY A 37 27.67 15.04 -2.19
CA GLY A 37 27.35 14.69 -3.57
C GLY A 37 27.61 15.87 -4.50
N GLY A 38 28.50 15.67 -5.48
CA GLY A 38 28.75 16.67 -6.51
C GLY A 38 27.46 17.04 -7.24
N ARG A 39 27.07 18.32 -7.16
CA ARG A 39 25.91 18.89 -7.89
C ARG A 39 26.21 18.91 -9.40
N SER A 40 26.17 17.75 -10.05
CA SER A 40 26.29 17.66 -11.51
C SER A 40 24.98 18.11 -12.15
N LYS A 41 24.93 19.39 -12.57
CA LYS A 41 23.82 20.01 -13.31
C LYS A 41 23.97 19.77 -14.83
N GLY A 42 24.03 18.51 -15.24
CA GLY A 42 23.98 18.17 -16.68
C GLY A 42 22.56 18.30 -17.23
N ARG A 43 22.38 19.06 -18.31
CA ARG A 43 21.08 19.28 -19.00
C ARG A 43 20.44 17.99 -19.54
N SER A 44 21.24 16.91 -19.68
CA SER A 44 20.78 15.57 -20.03
C SER A 44 20.26 14.74 -18.84
N LYS A 45 20.60 15.11 -17.60
CA LYS A 45 20.22 14.37 -16.39
C LYS A 45 18.79 14.67 -15.92
N SER A 46 18.21 15.78 -16.39
CA SER A 46 16.83 16.18 -16.12
C SER A 46 15.82 15.67 -17.16
N LEU A 47 16.28 14.94 -18.17
CA LEU A 47 15.41 14.32 -19.17
C LEU A 47 14.96 12.94 -18.66
N PRO A 48 13.67 12.58 -18.79
CA PRO A 48 13.22 11.22 -18.57
C PRO A 48 14.07 10.24 -19.38
N PHE A 49 14.50 9.14 -18.74
CA PHE A 49 15.27 8.11 -19.43
C PHE A 49 14.38 7.35 -20.39
N GLU A 50 14.54 7.59 -21.69
CA GLU A 50 13.80 6.89 -22.76
C GLU A 50 14.75 6.14 -23.71
N SER A 51 15.77 5.46 -23.17
CA SER A 51 16.74 4.66 -23.96
C SER A 51 17.41 5.42 -25.11
N GLY A 52 17.58 6.75 -25.00
CA GLY A 52 18.19 7.60 -26.02
C GLY A 52 17.21 8.28 -26.99
N VAL A 53 15.90 8.09 -26.81
CA VAL A 53 14.86 8.75 -27.61
C VAL A 53 14.40 10.05 -26.94
N ILE A 54 14.07 11.07 -27.73
CA ILE A 54 13.50 12.32 -27.22
C ILE A 54 12.04 12.06 -26.92
N GLY A 55 11.63 12.23 -25.66
CA GLY A 55 10.24 12.09 -25.20
C GLY A 55 9.29 12.95 -26.01
N THR A 56 8.66 12.32 -26.99
CA THR A 56 7.66 12.92 -27.87
C THR A 56 6.35 12.19 -27.64
N GLY A 57 5.55 12.74 -26.73
CA GLY A 57 4.27 12.16 -26.39
C GLY A 57 3.65 12.84 -25.19
N SER A 58 2.34 13.06 -25.25
CA SER A 58 1.57 13.42 -24.05
C SER A 58 1.63 12.24 -23.08
N ALA A 59 2.31 12.41 -21.94
CA ALA A 59 2.38 11.45 -20.82
C ALA A 59 1.03 11.18 -20.12
N ARG A 60 -0.09 11.44 -20.81
CA ARG A 60 -1.44 11.16 -20.38
C ARG A 60 -1.77 9.70 -20.66
N GLN A 61 -1.08 8.80 -19.96
CA GLN A 61 -1.50 7.42 -19.82
C GLN A 61 -2.88 7.43 -19.17
N ARG A 62 -3.89 6.86 -19.82
CA ARG A 62 -5.19 6.64 -19.15
C ARG A 62 -4.94 5.61 -18.05
N PHE A 63 -4.77 6.07 -16.81
CA PHE A 63 -4.74 5.18 -15.66
C PHE A 63 -6.01 4.33 -15.70
N SER A 64 -5.84 3.02 -15.79
CA SER A 64 -6.96 2.11 -15.95
C SER A 64 -7.81 2.15 -14.66
N VAL A 65 -9.14 2.06 -14.82
CA VAL A 65 -10.10 1.99 -13.70
C VAL A 65 -9.77 0.81 -12.76
N LYS A 66 -9.00 -0.17 -13.24
CA LYS A 66 -8.49 -1.32 -12.47
C LYS A 66 -7.73 -0.90 -11.21
N PHE A 67 -6.90 0.14 -11.27
CA PHE A 67 -6.17 0.62 -10.08
C PHE A 67 -7.11 1.16 -9.00
N TYR A 68 -8.22 1.79 -9.41
CA TYR A 68 -9.24 2.28 -8.49
C TYR A 68 -9.99 1.13 -7.81
N LEU A 69 -10.38 0.09 -8.57
CA LEU A 69 -11.07 -1.07 -8.02
C LEU A 69 -10.21 -1.79 -6.96
N VAL A 70 -8.92 -1.98 -7.24
CA VAL A 70 -7.97 -2.59 -6.29
C VAL A 70 -7.80 -1.72 -5.03
N ALA A 71 -7.68 -0.40 -5.18
CA ALA A 71 -7.55 0.51 -4.04
C ALA A 71 -8.83 0.52 -3.17
N MET A 72 -10.00 0.56 -3.80
CA MET A 72 -11.29 0.51 -3.11
C MET A 72 -11.46 -0.83 -2.37
N LEU A 73 -11.11 -1.95 -3.00
CA LEU A 73 -11.12 -3.27 -2.37
C LEU A 73 -10.15 -3.34 -1.18
N PHE A 74 -8.95 -2.78 -1.30
CA PHE A 74 -7.98 -2.72 -0.21
C PHE A 74 -8.52 -1.94 1.00
N VAL A 75 -9.14 -0.78 0.78
CA VAL A 75 -9.72 0.02 1.87
C VAL A 75 -10.87 -0.72 2.56
N ILE A 76 -11.76 -1.36 1.79
CA ILE A 76 -12.85 -2.16 2.36
C ILE A 76 -12.28 -3.31 3.17
N PHE A 77 -11.34 -4.08 2.60
CA PHE A 77 -10.70 -5.21 3.29
C PHE A 77 -9.96 -4.77 4.57
N ASP A 78 -9.28 -3.62 4.56
CA ASP A 78 -8.61 -3.07 5.74
C ASP A 78 -9.59 -2.74 6.87
N ILE A 79 -10.73 -2.10 6.52
CA ILE A 79 -11.81 -1.84 7.48
C ILE A 79 -12.38 -3.14 8.03
N GLU A 80 -12.62 -4.15 7.18
CA GLU A 80 -13.13 -5.44 7.63
C GLU A 80 -12.14 -6.18 8.55
N ALA A 81 -10.84 -6.05 8.28
CA ALA A 81 -9.79 -6.61 9.13
C ALA A 81 -9.80 -5.99 10.53
N VAL A 82 -10.05 -4.68 10.65
CA VAL A 82 -10.22 -4.01 11.94
C VAL A 82 -11.44 -4.55 12.71
N PHE A 83 -12.56 -4.80 12.03
CA PHE A 83 -13.73 -5.43 12.67
C PHE A 83 -13.45 -6.86 13.15
N LEU A 84 -12.78 -7.66 12.32
CA LEU A 84 -12.35 -9.01 12.70
C LEU A 84 -11.36 -9.00 13.85
N PHE A 85 -10.45 -8.02 13.91
CA PHE A 85 -9.51 -7.85 15.02
C PHE A 85 -10.24 -7.50 16.32
N ALA A 86 -11.19 -6.57 16.28
CA ALA A 86 -12.01 -6.22 17.44
C ALA A 86 -12.79 -7.44 17.97
N TRP A 87 -13.37 -8.24 17.08
CA TRP A 87 -13.99 -9.50 17.44
C TRP A 87 -12.98 -10.52 18.01
N ALA A 88 -11.79 -10.66 17.39
CA ALA A 88 -10.77 -11.61 17.82
C ALA A 88 -10.27 -11.35 19.24
N VAL A 89 -10.13 -10.08 19.65
CA VAL A 89 -9.77 -9.70 21.03
C VAL A 89 -10.85 -10.13 22.03
N ALA A 90 -12.12 -10.14 21.64
CA ALA A 90 -13.26 -10.50 22.47
C ALA A 90 -13.84 -11.91 22.17
N VAL A 91 -13.09 -12.78 21.50
CA VAL A 91 -13.58 -14.08 21.01
C VAL A 91 -14.11 -14.98 22.15
N ARG A 92 -13.49 -14.90 23.33
CA ARG A 92 -13.88 -15.71 24.50
C ARG A 92 -15.23 -15.29 25.08
N GLU A 93 -15.63 -14.02 24.91
CA GLU A 93 -16.88 -13.50 25.45
C GLU A 93 -18.04 -13.63 24.45
N THR A 94 -17.75 -13.55 23.15
CA THR A 94 -18.77 -13.59 22.09
C THR A 94 -19.21 -15.00 21.70
N GLY A 95 -18.42 -16.03 22.04
CA GLY A 95 -18.78 -17.44 21.88
C GLY A 95 -19.18 -17.82 20.44
N TRP A 96 -20.11 -18.76 20.30
CA TRP A 96 -20.53 -19.29 19.01
C TRP A 96 -21.25 -18.26 18.13
N THR A 97 -21.98 -17.34 18.75
CA THR A 97 -22.68 -16.25 18.05
C THR A 97 -21.70 -15.27 17.40
N GLY A 98 -20.61 -14.93 18.08
CA GLY A 98 -19.54 -14.11 17.51
C GLY A 98 -18.81 -14.82 16.37
N PHE A 99 -18.53 -16.12 16.55
CA PHE A 99 -17.91 -16.93 15.52
C PHE A 99 -18.75 -17.01 14.24
N ALA A 100 -20.06 -17.25 14.36
CA ALA A 100 -20.96 -17.27 13.20
C ALA A 100 -20.98 -15.91 12.48
N GLY A 101 -21.00 -14.80 13.24
CA GLY A 101 -20.91 -13.45 12.68
C GLY A 101 -19.61 -13.22 11.91
N ALA A 102 -18.47 -13.54 12.50
CA ALA A 102 -17.15 -13.41 11.86
C ALA A 102 -17.02 -14.31 10.62
N ALA A 103 -17.56 -15.54 10.66
CA ALA A 103 -17.55 -16.45 9.52
C ALA A 103 -18.36 -15.91 8.33
N VAL A 104 -19.55 -15.33 8.57
CA VAL A 104 -20.35 -14.67 7.52
C VAL A 104 -19.61 -13.47 6.95
N PHE A 105 -18.95 -12.70 7.81
CA PHE A 105 -18.18 -11.53 7.39
C PHE A 105 -17.04 -11.89 6.44
N ILE A 106 -16.26 -12.91 6.80
CA ILE A 106 -15.19 -13.46 5.95
C ILE A 106 -15.77 -14.02 4.65
N PHE A 107 -16.94 -14.68 4.69
CA PHE A 107 -17.58 -15.21 3.50
C PHE A 107 -17.96 -14.13 2.49
N ILE A 108 -18.52 -13.00 2.97
CA ILE A 108 -18.86 -11.85 2.12
C ILE A 108 -17.61 -11.28 1.44
N LEU A 109 -16.51 -11.13 2.18
CA LEU A 109 -15.21 -10.72 1.62
C LEU A 109 -14.72 -11.68 0.53
N LEU A 110 -14.80 -12.98 0.80
CA LEU A 110 -14.38 -14.00 -0.16
C LEU A 110 -15.22 -13.93 -1.44
N ALA A 111 -16.54 -13.74 -1.31
CA ALA A 111 -17.44 -13.60 -2.44
C ALA A 111 -17.11 -12.35 -3.28
N GLY A 112 -16.84 -11.21 -2.63
CA GLY A 112 -16.40 -9.98 -3.31
C GLY A 112 -15.08 -10.16 -4.07
N LEU A 113 -14.09 -10.80 -3.44
CA LEU A 113 -12.79 -11.08 -4.07
C LEU A 113 -12.92 -12.03 -5.26
N ILE A 114 -13.70 -13.10 -5.13
CA ILE A 114 -13.96 -14.04 -6.22
C ILE A 114 -14.68 -13.32 -7.37
N TYR A 115 -15.68 -12.49 -7.08
CA TYR A 115 -16.40 -11.72 -8.10
C TYR A 115 -15.45 -10.80 -8.88
N ASP A 116 -14.64 -10.00 -8.18
CA ASP A 116 -13.70 -9.06 -8.81
C ASP A 116 -12.63 -9.78 -9.65
N SER A 117 -12.14 -10.93 -9.15
CA SER A 117 -11.24 -11.81 -9.89
C SER A 117 -11.87 -12.36 -11.17
N ARG A 118 -13.15 -12.77 -11.12
CA ARG A 118 -13.88 -13.29 -12.30
C ARG A 118 -14.21 -12.22 -13.32
N VAL A 119 -14.46 -10.98 -12.89
CA VAL A 119 -14.70 -9.83 -13.78
C VAL A 119 -13.43 -9.40 -14.52
N GLY A 120 -12.26 -9.91 -14.11
CA GLY A 120 -10.98 -9.58 -14.75
C GLY A 120 -10.49 -8.18 -14.38
N ALA A 121 -10.99 -7.61 -13.28
CA ALA A 121 -10.46 -6.38 -12.71
C ALA A 121 -8.99 -6.55 -12.30
N LEU A 122 -8.62 -7.77 -11.89
CA LEU A 122 -7.27 -8.21 -11.55
C LEU A 122 -6.47 -8.76 -12.75
N ASP A 123 -7.02 -8.76 -13.97
CA ASP A 123 -6.31 -9.29 -15.14
C ASP A 123 -5.38 -8.22 -15.72
N TRP A 124 -4.09 -8.36 -15.40
CA TRP A 124 -3.02 -7.47 -15.84
C TRP A 124 -2.36 -7.92 -17.15
N ALA A 125 -2.69 -9.12 -17.64
CA ALA A 125 -2.09 -9.67 -18.84
C ALA A 125 -2.70 -9.01 -20.09
N PRO A 126 -1.88 -8.38 -20.97
CA PRO A 126 -2.37 -7.97 -22.28
C PRO A 126 -2.82 -9.21 -23.05
N LYS A 127 -4.05 -9.23 -23.57
CA LYS A 127 -4.43 -10.23 -24.58
C LYS A 127 -3.54 -10.00 -25.79
N ARG A 128 -2.52 -10.84 -25.97
CA ARG A 128 -1.69 -10.87 -27.18
C ARG A 128 -2.60 -11.25 -28.34
N ASN A 129 -3.06 -10.25 -29.08
CA ASN A 129 -3.74 -10.47 -30.35
C ASN A 129 -2.67 -10.89 -31.36
N THR A 130 -2.37 -12.18 -31.42
CA THR A 130 -1.58 -12.74 -32.51
C THR A 130 -2.46 -12.77 -33.75
N ARG A 131 -2.57 -11.63 -34.43
CA ARG A 131 -2.95 -11.57 -35.83
C ARG A 131 -1.74 -11.04 -36.57
N ASP A 132 -0.89 -11.96 -36.98
CA ASP A 132 -0.07 -11.75 -38.16
C ASP A 132 -0.10 -13.03 -39.01
N PRO A 133 -1.04 -13.11 -39.98
CA PRO A 133 -0.96 -14.06 -41.06
C PRO A 133 -0.31 -13.37 -42.27
N GLY A 134 1.00 -13.58 -42.44
CA GLY A 134 1.63 -13.56 -43.75
C GLY A 134 2.37 -12.29 -44.15
N SER A 135 3.69 -12.40 -44.18
CA SER A 135 4.55 -11.86 -45.24
C SER A 135 5.27 -13.01 -45.91
#